data_AF-A0A8K1LPF0-F1
#
_entry.id   AF-A0A8K1LPF0-F1
#
_cell.length_a   1.000
_cell.length_b   1.000
_cell.length_c   1.000
_cell.angle_alpha   90.00
_cell.angle_beta   90.00
_cell.angle_gamma   90.00
#
_symmetry.space_group_name_H-M   'P 1'
#
loop_
_entity.id
_entity.type
_entity.pdbx_description
1 polymer ?
#
loop_
_entity_poly.entity_id
_entity_poly.type
_entity_poly.pdbx_seq_one_letter_code
_entity_poly.pdbx_strand_id
1 'polypeptide(L)'
;MKNLLAEKVEQLMEWSSRRSVIRMNGDKFRRFVKAPPRNYSVIVMFTALQPQRQCSVCRQANEEYQVLANSWRYSSAFSNKLFFTIVDYDEGADVFQQLNMNSAPTFMHFPPKGKPKRADTFDLQRIGFAAEQLAKWIADRTDVHIRVFRPPNYSGTIALALLVSLVGGLLYLRRNNLEFIYNKTGWAMAALCVVFAMTSGQMWNHIRGPPYAHKNPQNGQVLLAVGIVLLIVPYHTIPAAQRNEAEY
;
A
#
# COMPACT_ATOMS: atom_id res chain seq x y z
N MET A 1 -16.72 12.32 -35.27
CA MET A 1 -16.31 11.25 -34.33
C MET A 1 -14.80 11.27 -34.00
N LYS A 2 -13.89 11.49 -34.97
CA LYS A 2 -12.44 11.61 -34.71
C LYS A 2 -12.07 12.75 -33.73
N ASN A 3 -12.77 13.89 -33.79
CA ASN A 3 -12.50 15.04 -32.92
C ASN A 3 -12.77 14.74 -31.44
N LEU A 4 -13.85 14.01 -31.11
CA LEU A 4 -14.18 13.63 -29.73
C LEU A 4 -13.16 12.66 -29.12
N LEU A 5 -12.61 11.74 -29.93
CA LEU A 5 -11.58 10.83 -29.46
C LEU A 5 -10.29 11.59 -29.11
N ALA A 6 -9.86 12.49 -29.99
CA ALA A 6 -8.67 13.31 -29.77
C ALA A 6 -8.80 14.16 -28.50
N GLU A 7 -9.94 14.82 -28.31
CA GLU A 7 -10.22 15.63 -27.12
C GLU A 7 -10.16 14.79 -25.82
N LYS A 8 -10.73 13.57 -25.83
CA LYS A 8 -10.65 12.66 -24.67
C LYS A 8 -9.22 12.26 -24.34
N VAL A 9 -8.42 11.95 -25.36
CA VAL A 9 -7.01 11.56 -25.19
C VAL A 9 -6.20 12.74 -24.68
N GLU A 10 -6.41 13.94 -25.22
CA GLU A 10 -5.75 15.16 -24.78
C GLU A 10 -6.04 15.47 -23.31
N GLN A 11 -7.30 15.38 -22.89
CA GLN A 11 -7.69 15.56 -21.48
C GLN A 11 -7.04 14.52 -20.56
N LEU A 12 -6.99 13.25 -20.97
CA LEU A 12 -6.31 12.21 -20.20
C LEU A 12 -4.80 12.45 -20.13
N MET A 13 -4.19 12.91 -21.21
CA MET A 13 -2.78 13.29 -21.24
C MET A 13 -2.49 14.46 -20.31
N GLU A 14 -3.34 15.49 -20.31
CA GLU A 14 -3.22 16.64 -19.41
C GLU A 14 -3.33 16.22 -17.94
N TRP A 15 -4.28 15.37 -17.58
CA TRP A 15 -4.38 14.87 -16.21
C TRP A 15 -3.21 13.97 -15.83
N SER A 16 -2.77 13.13 -16.76
CA SER A 16 -1.61 12.26 -16.56
C SER A 16 -0.33 13.06 -16.36
N SER A 17 -0.23 14.28 -16.92
CA SER A 17 0.93 15.17 -16.75
C SER A 17 0.98 15.77 -15.34
N ARG A 18 -0.17 15.94 -14.68
CA ARG A 18 -0.26 16.44 -13.30
C ARG A 18 -0.13 15.34 -12.25
N ARG A 19 -0.68 14.15 -12.53
CA ARG A 19 -0.68 13.00 -11.61
C ARG A 19 -0.51 11.70 -12.40
N SER A 20 0.33 10.78 -11.92
CA SER A 20 0.52 9.47 -12.54
C SER A 20 -0.73 8.58 -12.49
N VAL A 21 -1.54 8.71 -11.42
CA VAL A 21 -2.82 8.02 -11.27
C VAL A 21 -3.98 9.02 -11.29
N ILE A 22 -4.90 8.85 -12.23
CA ILE A 22 -6.06 9.74 -12.39
C ILE A 22 -7.21 9.26 -11.49
N ARG A 23 -7.66 10.11 -10.57
CA ARG A 23 -8.87 9.86 -9.77
C ARG A 23 -10.14 10.05 -10.58
N MET A 24 -10.99 9.04 -10.59
CA MET A 24 -12.27 9.02 -11.31
C MET A 24 -13.44 8.82 -10.36
N ASN A 25 -14.48 9.62 -10.57
CA ASN A 25 -15.82 9.38 -10.03
C ASN A 25 -16.65 8.55 -11.04
N GLY A 26 -17.91 8.25 -10.71
CA GLY A 26 -18.81 7.50 -11.59
C GLY A 26 -18.97 8.10 -13.00
N ASP A 27 -19.09 9.43 -13.12
CA ASP A 27 -19.26 10.11 -14.40
C ASP A 27 -17.99 10.07 -15.27
N LYS A 28 -16.82 10.35 -14.67
CA LYS A 28 -15.53 10.25 -15.38
C LYS A 28 -15.28 8.81 -15.82
N PHE A 29 -15.59 7.83 -14.97
CA PHE A 29 -15.47 6.42 -15.35
C PHE A 29 -16.37 6.09 -16.55
N ARG A 30 -17.63 6.50 -16.52
CA ARG A 30 -18.53 6.32 -17.68
C ARG A 30 -18.00 6.98 -18.94
N ARG A 31 -17.54 8.23 -18.87
CA ARG A 31 -17.09 9.01 -20.03
C ARG A 31 -15.77 8.51 -20.61
N PHE A 32 -14.76 8.23 -19.79
CA PHE A 32 -13.41 7.91 -20.25
C PHE A 32 -13.13 6.41 -20.35
N VAL A 33 -13.79 5.57 -19.54
CA VAL A 33 -13.54 4.12 -19.47
C VAL A 33 -14.62 3.28 -20.15
N LYS A 34 -15.91 3.64 -20.04
CA LYS A 34 -17.02 2.85 -20.64
C LYS A 34 -17.47 3.36 -22.01
N ALA A 35 -17.59 4.67 -22.20
CA ALA A 35 -18.14 5.26 -23.41
C ALA A 35 -17.16 5.16 -24.60
N PRO A 36 -17.62 4.71 -25.79
CA PRO A 36 -16.86 4.85 -27.02
C PRO A 36 -16.83 6.33 -27.48
N PRO A 37 -15.90 6.74 -28.36
CA PRO A 37 -14.77 5.98 -28.90
C PRO A 37 -13.58 5.90 -27.92
N ARG A 38 -12.75 4.86 -28.05
CA ARG A 38 -11.47 4.69 -27.34
C ARG A 38 -10.43 4.02 -28.24
N ASN A 39 -9.18 4.50 -28.16
CA ASN A 39 -7.99 3.90 -28.78
C ASN A 39 -6.87 3.66 -27.76
N TYR A 40 -7.21 3.72 -26.48
CA TYR A 40 -6.32 3.54 -25.35
C TYR A 40 -6.87 2.47 -24.40
N SER A 41 -5.97 1.77 -23.73
CA SER A 41 -6.22 0.89 -22.60
C SER A 41 -6.23 1.68 -21.30
N VAL A 42 -7.11 1.29 -20.39
CA VAL A 42 -7.17 1.90 -19.05
C VAL A 42 -7.00 0.80 -18.02
N ILE A 43 -6.04 0.98 -17.12
CA ILE A 43 -5.89 0.15 -15.92
C ILE A 43 -6.60 0.89 -14.78
N VAL A 44 -7.56 0.22 -14.16
CA VAL A 44 -8.39 0.78 -13.09
C VAL A 44 -8.13 0.00 -11.82
N MET A 45 -7.74 0.71 -10.75
CA MET A 45 -7.79 0.18 -9.40
C MET A 45 -9.08 0.61 -8.72
N PHE A 46 -9.93 -0.35 -8.38
CA PHE A 46 -11.08 -0.16 -7.52
C PHE A 46 -10.63 -0.31 -6.06
N THR A 47 -10.88 0.71 -5.25
CA THR A 47 -10.35 0.77 -3.88
C THR A 47 -11.33 1.40 -2.90
N ALA A 48 -10.99 1.36 -1.62
CA ALA A 48 -11.69 2.05 -0.54
C ALA A 48 -10.65 2.63 0.43
N LEU A 49 -10.10 3.81 0.10
CA LEU A 49 -9.00 4.44 0.85
C LEU A 49 -9.50 5.30 2.02
N GLN A 50 -10.78 5.63 2.06
CA GLN A 50 -11.33 6.50 3.08
C GLN A 50 -11.10 5.91 4.49
N PRO A 51 -10.61 6.70 5.46
CA PRO A 51 -10.26 6.19 6.79
C PRO A 51 -11.40 5.46 7.51
N GLN A 52 -12.65 5.86 7.26
CA GLN A 52 -13.86 5.23 7.79
C GLN A 52 -14.01 3.75 7.41
N ARG A 53 -13.40 3.31 6.30
CA ARG A 53 -13.48 1.93 5.80
C ARG A 53 -12.40 1.01 6.38
N GLN A 54 -11.36 1.58 7.01
CA GLN A 54 -10.25 0.86 7.66
C GLN A 54 -9.61 -0.26 6.80
N CYS A 55 -9.61 -0.12 5.46
CA CYS A 55 -9.04 -1.12 4.56
C CYS A 55 -7.50 -1.01 4.49
N SER A 56 -6.79 -1.86 5.25
CA SER A 56 -5.32 -1.90 5.25
C SER A 56 -4.74 -2.39 3.91
N VAL A 57 -5.32 -3.44 3.33
CA VAL A 57 -4.91 -4.00 2.03
C VAL A 57 -5.04 -2.96 0.91
N CYS A 58 -6.09 -2.14 0.93
CA CYS A 58 -6.31 -1.08 -0.04
C CYS A 58 -5.19 -0.02 -0.01
N ARG A 59 -4.67 0.31 1.18
CA ARG A 59 -3.58 1.27 1.35
C ARG A 59 -2.28 0.73 0.78
N GLN A 60 -1.91 -0.49 1.14
CA GLN A 60 -0.69 -1.15 0.65
C GLN A 60 -0.73 -1.37 -0.86
N ALA A 61 -1.86 -1.83 -1.39
CA ALA A 61 -2.05 -2.01 -2.83
C ALA A 61 -1.98 -0.67 -3.58
N ASN A 62 -2.50 0.41 -2.99
CA ASN A 62 -2.39 1.75 -3.57
C ASN A 62 -0.93 2.23 -3.61
N GLU A 63 -0.11 1.96 -2.59
CA GLU A 63 1.31 2.31 -2.61
C GLU A 63 2.05 1.63 -3.77
N GLU A 64 1.88 0.32 -3.95
CA GLU A 64 2.47 -0.42 -5.07
C GLU A 64 1.93 0.07 -6.43
N TYR A 65 0.64 0.38 -6.51
CA TYR A 65 0.02 0.91 -7.73
C TYR A 65 0.56 2.31 -8.10
N GLN A 66 0.85 3.16 -7.11
CA GLN A 66 1.48 4.46 -7.34
C GLN A 66 2.92 4.29 -7.84
N VAL A 67 3.69 3.36 -7.28
CA VAL A 67 5.05 3.04 -7.75
C VAL A 67 5.03 2.60 -9.22
N LEU A 68 4.10 1.71 -9.58
CA LEU A 68 3.90 1.25 -10.95
C LEU A 68 3.55 2.41 -11.90
N ALA A 69 2.57 3.24 -11.54
CA ALA A 69 2.13 4.35 -12.38
C ALA A 69 3.21 5.43 -12.53
N ASN A 70 3.98 5.70 -11.48
CA ASN A 70 5.14 6.59 -11.56
C ASN A 70 6.23 6.01 -12.46
N SER A 71 6.49 4.70 -12.36
CA SER A 71 7.44 4.01 -13.23
C SER A 71 7.04 4.10 -14.70
N TRP A 72 5.74 3.99 -15.01
CA TRP A 72 5.23 4.22 -16.36
C TRP A 72 5.44 5.64 -16.85
N ARG A 73 5.14 6.64 -16.01
CA ARG A 73 5.30 8.06 -16.35
C ARG A 73 6.74 8.41 -16.73
N TYR A 74 7.73 7.84 -16.04
CA TYR A 74 9.14 8.09 -16.31
C TYR A 74 9.77 7.08 -17.30
N SER A 75 8.99 6.14 -17.83
CA SER A 75 9.48 5.17 -18.79
C SER A 75 9.70 5.80 -20.16
N SER A 76 10.77 5.39 -20.85
CA SER A 76 10.98 5.75 -22.26
C SER A 76 9.90 5.20 -23.19
N ALA A 77 9.16 4.17 -22.75
CA ALA A 77 8.04 3.57 -23.48
C ALA A 77 6.71 4.30 -23.26
N PHE A 78 6.69 5.40 -22.50
CA PHE A 78 5.48 6.17 -22.19
C PHE A 78 4.72 6.56 -23.45
N SER A 79 3.40 6.31 -23.46
CA SER A 79 2.54 6.60 -24.60
C SER A 79 1.12 6.98 -24.17
N ASN A 80 0.39 7.62 -25.08
CA ASN A 80 -1.03 7.97 -24.90
C ASN A 80 -2.00 6.78 -25.09
N LYS A 81 -1.48 5.55 -25.10
CA LYS A 81 -2.26 4.32 -25.29
C LYS A 81 -2.57 3.60 -23.97
N LEU A 82 -1.94 3.98 -22.87
CA LEU A 82 -2.12 3.34 -21.56
C LEU A 82 -2.24 4.39 -20.46
N PHE A 83 -3.35 4.34 -19.72
CA PHE A 83 -3.62 5.25 -18.61
C PHE A 83 -3.93 4.49 -17.32
N PHE A 84 -3.43 5.02 -16.20
CA PHE A 84 -3.65 4.48 -14.87
C PHE A 84 -4.68 5.33 -14.13
N THR A 85 -5.71 4.68 -13.61
CA THR A 85 -6.82 5.36 -12.94
C THR A 85 -7.20 4.63 -11.66
N ILE A 86 -7.90 5.34 -10.80
CA ILE A 86 -8.39 4.82 -9.51
C ILE A 86 -9.84 5.28 -9.32
N VAL A 87 -10.67 4.39 -8.81
CA VAL A 87 -12.06 4.67 -8.43
C VAL A 87 -12.21 4.25 -6.97
N ASP A 88 -12.48 5.23 -6.10
CA ASP A 88 -12.78 4.96 -4.70
C ASP A 88 -14.28 4.63 -4.54
N TYR A 89 -14.59 3.68 -3.67
CA TYR A 89 -15.96 3.28 -3.37
C TYR A 89 -16.83 4.46 -2.93
N ASP A 90 -16.32 5.36 -2.10
CA ASP A 90 -17.10 6.50 -1.60
C ASP A 90 -17.31 7.59 -2.67
N GLU A 91 -16.49 7.63 -3.74
CA GLU A 91 -16.64 8.57 -4.88
C GLU A 91 -17.42 7.96 -6.08
N GLY A 92 -17.61 6.64 -6.11
CA GLY A 92 -18.11 5.93 -7.28
C GLY A 92 -18.84 4.63 -6.94
N ALA A 93 -19.62 4.60 -5.86
CA ALA A 93 -20.36 3.41 -5.41
C ALA A 93 -21.25 2.81 -6.50
N ASP A 94 -21.80 3.64 -7.39
CA ASP A 94 -22.57 3.24 -8.56
C ASP A 94 -21.77 2.38 -9.55
N VAL A 95 -20.46 2.64 -9.70
CA VAL A 95 -19.57 1.85 -10.55
C VAL A 95 -19.32 0.47 -9.94
N PHE A 96 -19.17 0.38 -8.61
CA PHE A 96 -19.01 -0.89 -7.90
C PHE A 96 -20.25 -1.78 -8.06
N GLN A 97 -21.45 -1.18 -7.92
CA GLN A 97 -22.71 -1.87 -8.16
C GLN A 97 -22.85 -2.33 -9.62
N GLN A 98 -22.53 -1.47 -10.59
CA GLN A 98 -22.60 -1.79 -12.02
C GLN A 98 -21.65 -2.94 -12.44
N LEU A 99 -20.55 -3.11 -11.73
CA LEU A 99 -19.57 -4.18 -11.97
C LEU A 99 -19.77 -5.38 -11.04
N ASN A 100 -20.78 -5.36 -10.16
CA ASN A 100 -21.06 -6.38 -9.15
C ASN A 100 -19.83 -6.71 -8.27
N MET A 101 -19.11 -5.67 -7.85
CA MET A 101 -17.93 -5.80 -7.00
C MET A 101 -18.30 -5.57 -5.54
N ASN A 102 -18.10 -6.59 -4.72
CA ASN A 102 -18.41 -6.56 -3.28
C ASN A 102 -17.17 -6.39 -2.40
N SER A 103 -15.97 -6.35 -3.00
CA SER A 103 -14.70 -6.26 -2.29
C SER A 103 -13.71 -5.34 -2.99
N ALA A 104 -12.79 -4.80 -2.20
CA ALA A 104 -11.68 -3.97 -2.63
C ALA A 104 -10.39 -4.43 -1.92
N PRO A 105 -9.19 -4.22 -2.52
CA PRO A 105 -8.96 -3.63 -3.83
C PRO A 105 -9.13 -4.64 -4.99
N THR A 106 -9.52 -4.16 -6.17
CA THR A 106 -9.58 -4.97 -7.41
C THR A 106 -8.92 -4.21 -8.56
N PHE A 107 -8.06 -4.88 -9.33
CA PHE A 107 -7.45 -4.28 -10.53
C PHE A 107 -8.07 -4.86 -11.79
N MET A 108 -8.50 -3.99 -12.70
CA MET A 108 -9.07 -4.39 -13.98
C MET A 108 -8.47 -3.61 -15.14
N HIS A 109 -8.28 -4.30 -16.26
CA HIS A 109 -7.90 -3.71 -17.54
C HIS A 109 -9.16 -3.54 -18.41
N PHE A 110 -9.35 -2.32 -18.91
CA PHE A 110 -10.38 -2.02 -19.90
C PHE A 110 -9.73 -1.84 -21.26
N PRO A 111 -9.93 -2.78 -22.20
CA PRO A 111 -9.36 -2.66 -23.54
C PRO A 111 -10.00 -1.50 -24.33
N PRO A 112 -9.31 -0.99 -25.36
CA PRO A 112 -9.82 0.08 -26.22
C PRO A 112 -11.10 -0.33 -26.96
N LYS A 113 -11.24 -1.62 -27.27
CA LYS A 113 -12.41 -2.19 -27.97
C LYS A 113 -12.96 -3.38 -27.19
N GLY A 114 -14.28 -3.47 -27.13
CA GLY A 114 -14.99 -4.57 -26.50
C GLY A 114 -15.13 -4.44 -24.99
N LYS A 115 -15.61 -5.52 -24.36
CA LYS A 115 -15.74 -5.67 -22.91
C LYS A 115 -14.49 -6.35 -22.33
N PRO A 116 -14.13 -6.08 -21.06
CA PRO A 116 -13.07 -6.82 -20.37
C PRO A 116 -13.36 -8.33 -20.38
N LYS A 117 -12.33 -9.13 -20.66
CA LYS A 117 -12.34 -10.59 -20.54
C LYS A 117 -12.01 -11.00 -19.10
N ARG A 118 -12.18 -12.28 -18.76
CA ARG A 118 -11.86 -12.80 -17.41
C ARG A 118 -10.40 -12.56 -17.00
N ALA A 119 -9.47 -12.66 -17.94
CA ALA A 119 -8.04 -12.38 -17.72
C ALA A 119 -7.71 -10.88 -17.58
N ASP A 120 -8.67 -10.00 -17.88
CA ASP A 120 -8.54 -8.56 -17.63
C ASP A 120 -8.90 -8.18 -16.19
N THR A 121 -9.27 -9.14 -15.34
CA THR A 121 -9.31 -8.95 -13.88
C THR A 121 -8.07 -9.59 -13.28
N PHE A 122 -7.30 -8.82 -12.52
CA PHE A 122 -6.10 -9.32 -11.87
C PHE A 122 -6.46 -10.20 -10.67
N ASP A 123 -5.80 -11.36 -10.58
CA ASP A 123 -6.00 -12.33 -9.49
C ASP A 123 -5.14 -11.95 -8.27
N LEU A 124 -5.66 -10.97 -7.51
CA LEU A 124 -5.00 -10.43 -6.33
C LEU A 124 -4.72 -11.50 -5.26
N GLN A 125 -5.66 -12.42 -5.05
CA GLN A 125 -5.60 -13.40 -3.97
C GLN A 125 -4.47 -14.42 -4.17
N ARG A 126 -4.20 -14.78 -5.43
CA ARG A 126 -3.18 -15.78 -5.77
C ARG A 126 -1.80 -15.19 -6.00
N ILE A 127 -1.71 -13.99 -6.59
CA ILE A 127 -0.45 -13.40 -7.05
C ILE A 127 0.12 -12.38 -6.05
N GLY A 128 -0.75 -11.68 -5.32
CA GLY A 128 -0.38 -10.51 -4.53
C GLY A 128 -0.32 -9.22 -5.37
N PHE A 129 -0.11 -8.07 -4.72
CA PHE A 129 -0.21 -6.72 -5.32
C PHE A 129 1.14 -6.04 -5.56
N ALA A 130 2.24 -6.80 -5.64
CA ALA A 130 3.54 -6.23 -5.96
C ALA A 130 3.53 -5.54 -7.34
N ALA A 131 4.13 -4.36 -7.43
CA ALA A 131 4.17 -3.55 -8.65
C ALA A 131 4.75 -4.31 -9.85
N GLU A 132 5.74 -5.18 -9.64
CA GLU A 132 6.35 -6.01 -10.69
C GLU A 132 5.38 -7.04 -11.25
N GLN A 133 4.52 -7.63 -10.40
CA GLN A 133 3.50 -8.59 -10.84
C GLN A 133 2.38 -7.90 -11.60
N LEU A 134 1.97 -6.71 -11.15
CA LEU A 134 1.02 -5.88 -11.88
C LEU A 134 1.58 -5.45 -13.24
N ALA A 135 2.86 -5.06 -13.31
CA ALA A 135 3.54 -4.72 -14.56
C ALA A 135 3.58 -5.91 -15.52
N LYS A 136 3.89 -7.11 -15.03
CA LYS A 136 3.89 -8.35 -15.83
C LYS A 136 2.49 -8.66 -16.38
N TRP A 137 1.46 -8.59 -15.54
CA TRP A 137 0.08 -8.78 -15.98
C TRP A 137 -0.33 -7.74 -17.03
N ILE A 138 0.02 -6.46 -16.84
CA ILE A 138 -0.26 -5.42 -17.84
C ILE A 138 0.44 -5.70 -19.16
N ALA A 139 1.69 -6.17 -19.13
CA ALA A 139 2.41 -6.57 -20.34
C ALA A 139 1.67 -7.72 -21.05
N ASP A 140 1.23 -8.76 -20.33
CA ASP A 140 0.47 -9.87 -20.92
C ASP A 140 -0.87 -9.44 -21.54
N ARG A 141 -1.47 -8.34 -21.05
CA ARG A 141 -2.77 -7.84 -21.54
C ARG A 141 -2.66 -6.76 -22.63
N THR A 142 -1.62 -5.96 -22.61
CA THR A 142 -1.49 -4.73 -23.41
C THR A 142 -0.26 -4.70 -24.31
N ASP A 143 0.65 -5.67 -24.17
CA ASP A 143 1.96 -5.71 -24.84
C ASP A 143 2.88 -4.52 -24.46
N VAL A 144 2.55 -3.81 -23.37
CA VAL A 144 3.34 -2.70 -22.85
C VAL A 144 4.18 -3.17 -21.66
N HIS A 145 5.49 -3.19 -21.85
CA HIS A 145 6.44 -3.55 -20.80
C HIS A 145 6.81 -2.34 -19.93
N ILE A 146 6.47 -2.39 -18.65
CA ILE A 146 6.80 -1.34 -17.67
C ILE A 146 7.92 -1.86 -16.78
N ARG A 147 9.07 -1.17 -16.76
CA ARG A 147 10.15 -1.44 -15.80
C ARG A 147 9.85 -0.67 -14.52
N VAL A 148 9.62 -1.40 -13.42
CA VAL A 148 9.28 -0.81 -12.13
C VAL A 148 10.54 -0.27 -11.45
N PHE A 149 10.51 1.01 -11.08
CA PHE A 149 11.54 1.66 -10.26
C PHE A 149 10.94 1.98 -8.90
N ARG A 150 11.38 1.27 -7.85
CA ARG A 150 10.97 1.55 -6.47
C ARG A 150 11.75 2.79 -5.99
N PRO A 151 11.08 3.91 -5.65
CA PRO A 151 11.79 5.06 -5.12
C PRO A 151 12.49 4.64 -3.81
N PRO A 152 13.78 4.98 -3.63
CA PRO A 152 14.48 4.66 -2.40
C PRO A 152 13.81 5.36 -1.22
N ASN A 153 13.45 4.61 -0.19
CA ASN A 153 12.89 5.15 1.04
C ASN A 153 13.97 5.87 1.85
N TYR A 154 14.13 7.17 1.63
CA TYR A 154 15.11 8.01 2.33
C TYR A 154 14.80 8.21 3.83
N SER A 155 13.62 7.79 4.31
CA SER A 155 13.22 7.91 5.71
C SER A 155 14.20 7.21 6.65
N GLY A 156 14.62 5.99 6.30
CA GLY A 156 15.60 5.22 7.07
C GLY A 156 16.97 5.89 7.10
N THR A 157 17.45 6.37 5.94
CA THR A 157 18.75 7.05 5.86
C THR A 157 18.75 8.41 6.57
N ILE A 158 17.65 9.16 6.52
CA ILE A 158 17.52 10.45 7.23
C ILE A 158 17.44 10.23 8.73
N ALA A 159 16.68 9.24 9.20
CA ALA A 159 16.62 8.88 10.62
C ALA A 159 17.99 8.45 11.16
N LEU A 160 18.73 7.63 10.39
CA LEU A 160 20.10 7.25 10.72
C LEU A 160 21.03 8.47 10.79
N ALA A 161 20.97 9.36 9.78
CA ALA A 161 21.79 10.56 9.74
C ALA A 161 21.51 11.50 10.93
N LEU A 162 20.23 11.68 11.30
CA LEU A 162 19.84 12.43 12.49
C LEU A 162 20.36 11.80 13.77
N LEU A 163 20.26 10.47 13.92
CA LEU A 163 20.79 9.76 15.09
C LEU A 163 22.30 9.97 15.20
N VAL A 164 23.04 9.76 14.11
CA VAL A 164 24.50 9.95 14.07
C VAL A 164 24.88 11.40 14.39
N SER A 165 24.15 12.37 13.86
CA SER A 165 24.37 13.80 14.16
C SER A 165 24.07 14.12 15.62
N LEU A 166 23.01 13.54 16.20
CA LEU A 166 22.64 13.76 17.60
C LEU A 166 23.71 13.18 18.52
N VAL A 167 24.10 11.91 18.29
CA VAL A 167 25.14 11.24 19.08
C VAL A 167 26.49 11.95 18.93
N GLY A 168 26.87 12.31 17.71
CA GLY A 168 28.09 13.08 17.44
C GLY A 168 28.09 14.45 18.13
N GLY A 169 26.97 15.17 18.09
CA GLY A 169 26.80 16.44 18.79
C GLY A 169 26.87 16.31 20.31
N LEU A 170 26.26 15.27 20.87
CA LEU A 170 26.28 14.98 22.31
C LEU A 170 27.69 14.63 22.79
N LEU A 171 28.42 13.82 22.01
CA LEU A 171 29.83 13.48 22.27
C LEU A 171 30.74 14.70 22.15
N TYR A 172 30.47 15.61 21.19
CA TYR A 172 31.24 16.84 21.03
C TYR A 172 31.02 17.80 22.21
N LEU A 173 29.77 18.01 22.65
CA LEU A 173 29.44 18.89 23.78
C LEU A 173 29.88 18.31 25.14
N ARG A 174 29.86 16.99 25.30
CA ARG A 174 30.30 16.28 26.52
C ARG A 174 31.75 15.76 26.43
N ARG A 175 32.56 16.28 25.50
CA ARG A 175 33.95 15.81 25.26
C ARG A 175 34.82 15.79 26.52
N ASN A 176 34.57 16.69 27.47
CA ASN A 176 35.32 16.79 28.73
C ASN A 176 34.74 15.96 29.89
N ASN A 177 33.58 15.33 29.72
CA ASN A 177 32.89 14.53 30.75
C ASN A 177 32.45 13.17 30.18
N LEU A 178 33.44 12.35 29.81
CA LEU A 178 33.28 11.01 29.21
C LEU A 178 32.94 9.92 30.25
N GLU A 179 32.73 10.27 31.52
CA GLU A 179 32.40 9.33 32.61
C GLU A 179 31.13 8.51 32.30
N PHE A 180 30.18 9.10 31.58
CA PHE A 180 28.96 8.41 31.15
C PHE A 180 29.22 7.21 30.23
N ILE A 181 30.24 7.30 29.35
CA ILE A 181 30.60 6.21 28.42
C ILE A 181 31.37 5.10 29.15
N TYR A 182 32.13 5.43 30.20
CA TYR A 182 32.86 4.44 30.98
C TYR A 182 32.02 3.79 32.09
N ASN A 183 30.80 4.26 32.32
CA ASN A 183 29.94 3.74 33.37
C ASN A 183 29.40 2.34 33.03
N LYS A 184 29.96 1.30 33.70
CA LYS A 184 29.53 -0.10 33.55
C LYS A 184 28.06 -0.34 33.87
N THR A 185 27.47 0.40 34.82
CA THR A 185 26.04 0.23 35.16
C THR A 185 25.12 0.76 34.05
N GLY A 186 25.51 1.82 33.36
CA GLY A 186 24.80 2.35 32.20
C GLY A 186 24.74 1.35 31.04
N TRP A 187 25.88 0.72 30.72
CA TRP A 187 25.94 -0.34 29.71
C TRP A 187 25.17 -1.59 30.10
N ALA A 188 25.21 -1.99 31.38
CA ALA A 188 24.43 -3.11 31.88
C ALA A 188 22.92 -2.87 31.76
N MET A 189 22.45 -1.66 32.08
CA MET A 189 21.04 -1.27 31.92
C MET A 189 20.63 -1.23 30.44
N ALA A 190 21.45 -0.67 29.56
CA ALA A 190 21.19 -0.66 28.13
C ALA A 190 21.11 -2.07 27.55
N ALA A 191 22.02 -2.97 27.94
CA ALA A 191 22.00 -4.37 27.54
C ALA A 191 20.72 -5.09 28.01
N LEU A 192 20.31 -4.88 29.27
CA LEU A 192 19.04 -5.43 29.78
C LEU A 192 17.83 -4.91 29.01
N CYS A 193 17.78 -3.61 28.67
CA CYS A 193 16.70 -3.05 27.85
C CYS A 193 16.62 -3.72 26.47
N VAL A 194 17.76 -4.00 25.82
CA VAL A 194 17.79 -4.70 24.53
C VAL A 194 17.30 -6.14 24.67
N VAL A 195 17.74 -6.86 25.70
CA VAL A 195 17.27 -8.23 25.96
C VAL A 195 15.76 -8.25 26.17
N PHE A 196 15.21 -7.36 27.01
CA PHE A 196 13.77 -7.26 27.22
C PHE A 196 13.00 -6.88 25.96
N ALA A 197 13.52 -5.94 25.16
CA ALA A 197 12.90 -5.58 23.88
C ALA A 197 12.82 -6.79 22.94
N MET A 198 13.88 -7.59 22.87
CA MET A 198 13.92 -8.80 22.04
C MET A 198 13.04 -9.93 22.57
N THR A 199 12.94 -10.13 23.89
CA THR A 199 12.07 -11.16 24.49
C THR A 199 10.59 -10.77 24.53
N SER A 200 10.26 -9.47 24.45
CA SER A 200 8.89 -8.95 24.48
C SER A 200 8.07 -9.16 23.18
N GLY A 201 8.62 -9.87 22.18
CA GLY A 201 7.92 -10.17 20.94
C GLY A 201 7.84 -9.01 19.94
N GLN A 202 8.62 -7.93 20.12
CA GLN A 202 8.64 -6.79 19.18
C GLN A 202 8.98 -7.20 17.74
N MET A 203 9.83 -8.20 17.56
CA MET A 203 10.16 -8.70 16.23
C MET A 203 9.00 -9.46 15.59
N TRP A 204 8.22 -10.19 16.38
CA TRP A 204 6.99 -10.85 15.90
C TRP A 204 5.95 -9.80 15.45
N ASN A 205 5.78 -8.74 16.23
CA ASN A 205 4.93 -7.60 15.85
C ASN A 205 5.41 -6.90 14.58
N HIS A 206 6.72 -6.70 14.40
CA HIS A 206 7.29 -6.05 13.22
C HIS A 206 7.07 -6.88 11.94
N ILE A 207 7.18 -8.21 12.01
CA ILE A 207 7.04 -9.09 10.84
C ILE A 207 5.56 -9.30 10.48
N ARG A 208 4.70 -9.52 11.47
CA ARG A 208 3.29 -9.90 11.22
C ARG A 208 2.34 -8.70 11.18
N GLY A 209 2.72 -7.56 11.77
CA GLY A 209 1.94 -6.32 11.77
C GLY A 209 0.48 -6.45 12.23
N PRO A 210 0.14 -7.22 13.28
CA PRO A 210 -1.23 -7.36 13.73
C PRO A 210 -1.79 -6.00 14.22
N PRO A 211 -3.11 -5.77 14.12
CA PRO A 211 -3.72 -4.54 14.60
C PRO A 211 -3.57 -4.42 16.13
N TYR A 212 -2.94 -3.34 16.60
CA TYR A 212 -2.62 -3.11 18.02
C TYR A 212 -3.84 -3.08 18.97
N ALA A 213 -5.04 -2.85 18.43
CA ALA A 213 -6.27 -2.80 19.21
C ALA A 213 -7.41 -3.46 18.43
N HIS A 214 -8.04 -4.47 19.04
CA HIS A 214 -9.27 -5.07 18.54
C HIS A 214 -10.42 -4.69 19.47
N LYS A 215 -11.45 -4.04 18.93
CA LYS A 215 -12.65 -3.66 19.68
C LYS A 215 -13.70 -4.76 19.53
N ASN A 216 -14.06 -5.42 20.63
CA ASN A 216 -15.09 -6.45 20.61
C ASN A 216 -16.47 -5.80 20.30
N PRO A 217 -17.16 -6.18 19.20
CA PRO A 217 -18.44 -5.57 18.82
C PRO A 217 -19.57 -5.78 19.83
N GLN A 218 -19.51 -6.80 20.68
CA GLN A 218 -20.59 -7.14 21.62
C GLN A 218 -20.47 -6.40 22.96
N ASN A 219 -19.24 -6.15 23.43
CA ASN A 219 -19.01 -5.68 24.81
C ASN A 219 -18.25 -4.34 24.89
N GLY A 220 -17.86 -3.76 23.74
CA GLY A 220 -17.16 -2.46 23.69
C GLY A 220 -15.74 -2.43 24.27
N GLN A 221 -15.27 -3.55 24.84
CA GLN A 221 -13.93 -3.67 25.42
C GLN A 221 -12.85 -3.65 24.33
N VAL A 222 -11.81 -2.86 24.56
CA VAL A 222 -10.64 -2.74 23.69
C VAL A 222 -9.57 -3.68 24.23
N LEU A 223 -9.30 -4.78 23.52
CA LEU A 223 -8.19 -5.66 23.86
C LEU A 223 -6.93 -5.10 23.19
N LEU A 224 -6.02 -4.57 24.00
CA LEU A 224 -4.68 -4.17 23.57
C LEU A 224 -3.82 -5.42 23.46
N ALA A 225 -3.50 -5.83 22.24
CA ALA A 225 -2.56 -6.93 21.99
C ALA A 225 -1.13 -6.40 22.21
N VAL A 226 -0.77 -6.11 23.45
CA VAL A 226 0.62 -5.86 23.82
C VAL A 226 1.27 -7.23 24.00
N GLY A 227 2.37 -7.50 23.29
CA GLY A 227 3.11 -8.78 23.30
C GLY A 227 3.66 -9.25 24.65
N ILE A 228 3.23 -8.63 25.76
CA ILE A 228 3.52 -9.03 27.14
C ILE A 228 2.55 -10.13 27.64
N VAL A 229 1.41 -10.33 26.97
CA VAL A 229 0.34 -11.22 27.48
C VAL A 229 0.70 -12.72 27.43
N LEU A 230 1.69 -13.13 26.63
CA LEU A 230 2.07 -14.54 26.49
C LEU A 230 2.82 -15.14 27.69
N LEU A 231 3.27 -14.33 28.66
CA LEU A 231 4.01 -14.83 29.82
C LEU A 231 3.22 -14.83 31.15
N ILE A 232 2.09 -14.12 31.24
CA ILE A 232 1.42 -13.88 32.54
C ILE A 232 -0.05 -14.35 32.55
N VAL A 233 -0.67 -14.57 31.39
CA VAL A 233 -2.07 -15.00 31.35
C VAL A 233 -2.15 -16.52 31.20
N PRO A 234 -2.72 -17.26 32.17
CA PRO A 234 -2.85 -18.70 32.07
C PRO A 234 -3.64 -19.05 30.80
N TYR A 235 -3.16 -20.07 30.08
CA TYR A 235 -3.66 -20.55 28.78
C TYR A 235 -5.19 -20.70 28.66
N HIS A 236 -5.89 -20.80 29.80
CA HIS A 236 -7.33 -20.95 29.90
C HIS A 236 -8.17 -19.68 29.70
N THR A 237 -7.58 -18.47 29.76
CA THR A 237 -8.33 -17.21 29.53
C THR A 237 -8.18 -16.66 28.12
N ILE A 238 -7.45 -17.35 27.24
CA ILE A 238 -7.27 -16.96 25.84
C ILE A 238 -8.48 -17.43 25.02
N PRO A 239 -9.25 -16.53 24.36
CA PRO A 239 -10.37 -16.91 23.51
C PRO A 239 -9.91 -17.77 22.33
N ALA A 240 -10.68 -18.81 22.00
CA ALA A 240 -10.30 -19.88 21.06
C ALA A 240 -9.85 -19.39 19.67
N ALA A 241 -10.29 -18.20 19.23
CA ALA A 241 -9.89 -17.59 17.97
C ALA A 241 -8.39 -17.24 17.90
N GLN A 242 -7.72 -17.03 19.03
CA GLN A 242 -6.27 -16.74 19.11
C GLN A 242 -5.43 -18.00 19.35
N ARG A 243 -6.06 -19.15 19.65
CA ARG A 243 -5.35 -20.42 19.87
C ARG A 243 -4.83 -21.02 18.58
N ASN A 244 -5.55 -20.82 17.48
CA ASN A 244 -5.25 -21.45 16.18
C ASN A 244 -4.14 -20.73 15.38
N GLU A 245 -3.70 -19.54 15.80
CA GLU A 245 -2.59 -18.81 15.15
C GLU A 245 -1.22 -19.10 15.78
N ALA A 246 -1.19 -19.85 16.90
CA ALA A 246 0.05 -20.23 17.59
C ALA A 246 0.59 -21.61 17.17
N GLU A 247 -0.20 -22.41 16.44
CA GLU A 247 0.19 -23.74 15.94
C GLU A 247 0.68 -23.76 14.47
N TYR A 248 1.03 -22.59 13.88
CA TYR A 248 1.65 -22.54 12.54
C TYR A 248 2.68 -21.41 12.32
#